data_AF-A0AAD5K352-F1
#
_entry.id   AF-A0AAD5K352-F1
#
_cell.length_a   1.000
_cell.length_b   1.000
_cell.length_c   1.000
_cell.angle_alpha   90.00
_cell.angle_beta   90.00
_cell.angle_gamma   90.00
#
_symmetry.space_group_name_H-M   'P 1'
#
loop_
_entity.id
_entity.type
_entity.pdbx_description
1 polymer ?
#
loop_
_entity_poly.entity_id
_entity_poly.type
_entity_poly.pdbx_seq_one_letter_code
_entity_poly.pdbx_strand_id
1 'polypeptide(L)'
;MNIYIVLGSTGNVYEVEIGQRLGCSCRDHIFRKKHCKHILLILLKVFHVNAHSPACHRLYLTREELAQVFENCTPDASVIANQQIQSTLESQLYGKNLPPVKEEGNEDGAKQRPLTTSDCPVCFEEFTEAERSLIVFCKSCGNNIHKACFEAWSTSGRSKITCVYCRAEWHDSKKKKKNNTSKIDTSHLRNQEGYVNVGSLVGMPEVRDVSSYGL
;
A
#
# COMPACT_ATOMS: atom_id res chain seq x y z
N MET A 1 12.57 -17.69 -5.82
CA MET A 1 12.96 -16.37 -5.30
C MET A 1 11.99 -15.39 -5.90
N ASN A 2 11.25 -14.67 -5.05
CA ASN A 2 10.17 -13.78 -5.49
C ASN A 2 10.49 -12.35 -5.02
N ILE A 3 10.23 -11.37 -5.88
CA ILE A 3 10.42 -9.94 -5.59
C ILE A 3 9.05 -9.30 -5.39
N TYR A 4 8.89 -8.57 -4.30
CA TYR A 4 7.69 -7.83 -3.97
C TYR A 4 7.97 -6.33 -3.91
N ILE A 5 7.02 -5.54 -4.38
CA ILE A 5 7.13 -4.08 -4.39
C ILE A 5 6.36 -3.50 -3.21
N VAL A 6 7.05 -2.76 -2.35
CA VAL A 6 6.48 -2.09 -1.18
C VAL A 6 6.55 -0.58 -1.35
N LEU A 7 5.40 0.07 -1.22
CA LEU A 7 5.29 1.52 -1.29
C LEU A 7 5.48 2.16 0.10
N GLY A 8 6.39 3.12 0.18
CA GLY A 8 6.67 3.91 1.37
C GLY A 8 5.66 5.03 1.59
N SER A 9 5.65 5.59 2.81
CA SER A 9 4.74 6.68 3.21
C SER A 9 4.90 7.98 2.42
N THR A 10 5.99 8.13 1.67
CA THR A 10 6.34 9.30 0.87
C THR A 10 6.40 8.98 -0.63
N GLY A 11 5.83 7.85 -1.06
CA GLY A 11 5.85 7.41 -2.45
C GLY A 11 7.11 6.66 -2.90
N ASN A 12 8.14 6.54 -2.06
CA ASN A 12 9.33 5.75 -2.39
C ASN A 12 8.99 4.26 -2.56
N VAL A 13 9.58 3.63 -3.56
CA VAL A 13 9.38 2.22 -3.89
C VAL A 13 10.55 1.39 -3.36
N TYR A 14 10.24 0.30 -2.66
CA TYR A 14 11.22 -0.65 -2.14
C TYR A 14 11.00 -2.05 -2.70
N GLU A 15 12.05 -2.67 -3.18
CA GLU A 15 12.06 -4.07 -3.62
C GLU A 15 12.39 -4.94 -2.40
N VAL A 16 11.55 -5.95 -2.16
CA VAL A 16 11.71 -6.92 -1.08
C VAL A 16 11.86 -8.30 -1.70
N GLU A 17 13.02 -8.93 -1.46
CA GLU A 17 13.33 -10.28 -1.91
C GLU A 17 12.89 -11.27 -0.84
N ILE A 18 12.02 -12.23 -1.21
CA ILE A 18 11.71 -13.40 -0.39
C ILE A 18 12.23 -14.66 -1.09
N GLY A 19 13.22 -15.27 -0.47
CA GLY A 19 13.86 -16.51 -0.90
C GLY A 19 14.63 -17.14 0.27
N GLN A 20 15.56 -18.04 -0.02
CA GLN A 20 16.48 -18.57 1.00
C GLN A 20 17.33 -17.45 1.63
N ARG A 21 17.44 -16.30 0.97
CA ARG A 21 17.90 -15.04 1.55
C ARG A 21 16.78 -14.02 1.48
N LEU A 22 16.47 -13.38 2.59
CA LEU A 22 15.55 -12.25 2.69
C LEU A 22 16.33 -10.95 2.47
N GLY A 23 15.82 -10.10 1.58
CA GLY A 23 16.49 -8.88 1.15
C GLY A 23 15.53 -7.70 1.04
N CYS A 24 16.03 -6.47 1.18
CA CYS A 24 15.26 -5.27 0.87
C CYS A 24 16.17 -4.13 0.40
N SER A 25 15.73 -3.37 -0.60
CA SER A 25 16.45 -2.20 -1.13
C SER A 25 16.37 -0.95 -0.23
N CYS A 26 15.65 -1.01 0.88
CA CYS A 26 15.56 0.12 1.80
C CYS A 26 16.86 0.36 2.59
N ARG A 27 17.09 1.62 2.96
CA ARG A 27 18.28 2.05 3.70
C ARG A 27 18.50 1.24 4.98
N ASP A 28 17.45 1.01 5.77
CA ASP A 28 17.54 0.26 7.02
C ASP A 28 18.17 -1.13 6.84
N HIS A 29 17.70 -1.88 5.83
CA HIS A 29 18.22 -3.21 5.56
C HIS A 29 19.63 -3.16 4.97
N ILE A 30 19.87 -2.24 4.02
CA ILE A 30 21.18 -2.09 3.36
C ILE A 30 22.27 -1.80 4.39
N PHE A 31 22.02 -0.92 5.36
CA PHE A 31 23.03 -0.54 6.36
C PHE A 31 23.09 -1.50 7.54
N ARG A 32 21.95 -1.92 8.10
CA ARG A 32 21.93 -2.76 9.31
C ARG A 32 22.12 -4.24 9.03
N LYS A 33 21.88 -4.69 7.79
CA LYS A 33 21.89 -6.11 7.40
C LYS A 33 21.00 -6.99 8.30
N LYS A 34 19.84 -6.44 8.70
CA LYS A 34 18.82 -7.09 9.55
C LYS A 34 17.43 -6.90 8.93
N HIS A 35 16.41 -7.54 9.48
CA HIS A 35 15.02 -7.30 9.09
C HIS A 35 14.70 -5.80 9.18
N CYS A 36 14.14 -5.27 8.10
CA CYS A 36 13.51 -3.97 8.10
C CYS A 36 11.99 -4.14 8.19
N LYS A 37 11.29 -3.03 8.43
CA LYS A 37 9.82 -3.03 8.44
C LYS A 37 9.19 -3.57 7.15
N HIS A 38 9.86 -3.43 5.99
CA HIS A 38 9.31 -3.89 4.72
C HIS A 38 9.37 -5.42 4.58
N ILE A 39 10.45 -6.07 5.06
CA ILE A 39 10.52 -7.53 5.12
C ILE A 39 9.45 -8.06 6.07
N LEU A 40 9.34 -7.48 7.27
CA LEU A 40 8.35 -7.88 8.27
C LEU A 40 6.91 -7.65 7.78
N LEU A 41 6.66 -6.58 7.02
CA LEU A 41 5.37 -6.33 6.37
C LEU A 41 4.98 -7.50 5.46
N ILE A 42 5.88 -7.92 4.56
CA ILE A 42 5.58 -9.04 3.65
C ILE A 42 5.35 -10.33 4.43
N LEU A 43 6.23 -10.67 5.38
CA LEU A 43 6.10 -11.91 6.16
C LEU A 43 4.80 -11.93 6.99
N LEU A 44 4.54 -10.89 7.79
CA LEU A 44 3.47 -10.91 8.78
C LEU A 44 2.11 -10.48 8.22
N LYS A 45 2.09 -9.51 7.30
CA LYS A 45 0.83 -8.92 6.79
C LYS A 45 0.42 -9.44 5.44
N VAL A 46 1.36 -9.85 4.58
CA VAL A 46 1.03 -10.41 3.27
C VAL A 46 0.96 -11.93 3.34
N PHE A 47 1.92 -12.58 3.99
CA PHE A 47 1.97 -14.05 4.05
C PHE A 47 1.44 -14.64 5.35
N HIS A 48 1.05 -13.80 6.31
CA HIS A 48 0.54 -14.23 7.62
C HIS A 48 1.46 -15.26 8.32
N VAL A 49 2.77 -15.15 8.10
CA VAL A 49 3.77 -15.99 8.74
C VAL A 49 3.67 -15.78 10.24
N ASN A 50 3.65 -16.89 10.99
CA ASN A 50 3.65 -16.84 12.45
C ASN A 50 4.87 -16.04 12.95
N ALA A 51 4.65 -15.13 13.91
CA ALA A 51 5.70 -14.26 14.44
C ALA A 51 6.89 -15.03 15.06
N HIS A 52 6.68 -16.29 15.49
CA HIS A 52 7.72 -17.18 16.01
C HIS A 52 8.45 -17.99 14.93
N SER A 53 8.05 -17.85 13.66
CA SER A 53 8.74 -18.51 12.56
C SER A 53 10.20 -18.03 12.47
N PRO A 54 11.14 -18.92 12.11
CA PRO A 54 12.52 -18.53 11.84
C PRO A 54 12.64 -17.37 10.84
N ALA A 55 11.73 -17.26 9.87
CA ALA A 55 11.70 -16.17 8.90
C ALA A 55 11.59 -14.77 9.53
N CYS A 56 11.00 -14.65 10.72
CA CYS A 56 10.88 -13.41 11.46
C CYS A 56 12.15 -13.03 12.26
N HIS A 57 13.09 -13.97 12.40
CA HIS A 57 14.26 -13.83 13.27
C HIS A 57 15.61 -13.96 12.54
N ARG A 58 15.67 -14.70 11.42
CA ARG A 58 16.86 -14.86 10.58
C ARG A 58 16.59 -14.49 9.12
N LEU A 59 17.59 -13.93 8.46
CA LEU A 59 17.52 -13.52 7.05
C LEU A 59 17.82 -14.65 6.07
N TYR A 60 18.34 -15.77 6.55
CA TYR A 60 18.64 -16.93 5.72
C TYR A 60 17.71 -18.05 6.13
N LEU A 61 17.07 -18.70 5.18
CA LEU A 61 16.09 -19.77 5.38
C LEU A 61 16.55 -21.04 4.69
N THR A 62 16.18 -22.19 5.26
CA THR A 62 16.28 -23.46 4.53
C THR A 62 15.20 -23.55 3.45
N ARG A 63 15.28 -24.58 2.60
CA ARG A 63 14.25 -24.80 1.57
C ARG A 63 12.89 -25.11 2.19
N GLU A 64 12.90 -25.84 3.30
CA GLU A 64 11.71 -26.28 4.04
C GLU A 64 11.03 -25.08 4.71
N GLU A 65 11.80 -24.21 5.38
CA GLU A 65 11.25 -22.99 5.97
C GLU A 65 10.73 -22.02 4.91
N LEU A 66 11.43 -21.90 3.78
CA LEU A 66 10.94 -21.09 2.67
C LEU A 66 9.64 -21.64 2.09
N ALA A 67 9.51 -22.98 1.99
CA ALA A 67 8.27 -23.60 1.57
C ALA A 67 7.13 -23.30 2.54
N GLN A 68 7.38 -23.38 3.85
CA GLN A 68 6.41 -23.04 4.90
C GLN A 68 5.96 -21.56 4.84
N VAL A 69 6.86 -20.65 4.45
CA VAL A 69 6.51 -19.23 4.23
C VAL A 69 5.49 -19.08 3.09
N PHE A 70 5.53 -19.93 2.07
CA PHE A 70 4.62 -19.86 0.93
C PHE A 70 3.36 -20.72 1.08
N GLU A 71 3.36 -21.72 1.96
CA GLU A 71 2.27 -22.70 2.10
C GLU A 71 0.92 -22.07 2.50
N ASN A 72 0.95 -20.97 3.27
CA ASN A 72 -0.25 -20.22 3.69
C ASN A 72 -0.32 -18.81 3.08
N CYS A 73 0.35 -18.59 1.95
CA CYS A 73 0.39 -17.28 1.30
C CYS A 73 -0.94 -16.97 0.60
N THR A 74 -1.91 -16.45 1.36
CA THR A 74 -3.03 -15.69 0.81
C THR A 74 -2.77 -14.20 1.08
N PRO A 75 -2.26 -13.44 0.09
CA PRO A 75 -2.05 -12.02 0.23
C PRO A 75 -3.32 -11.31 0.69
N ASP A 76 -3.28 -10.67 1.86
CA ASP A 76 -4.38 -9.83 2.33
C ASP A 76 -4.66 -8.75 1.28
N ALA A 77 -5.83 -8.84 0.67
CA ALA A 77 -6.17 -7.98 -0.45
C ALA A 77 -6.24 -6.50 -0.02
N SER A 78 -6.48 -6.20 1.27
CA SER A 78 -6.55 -4.84 1.80
C SER A 78 -5.20 -4.12 1.84
N VAL A 79 -4.09 -4.87 1.92
CA VAL A 79 -2.71 -4.34 1.90
C VAL A 79 -2.12 -4.31 0.50
N ILE A 80 -2.74 -4.98 -0.46
CA ILE A 80 -2.32 -4.95 -1.86
C ILE A 80 -2.78 -3.64 -2.50
N ALA A 81 -1.87 -2.97 -3.20
CA ALA A 81 -2.16 -1.76 -3.97
C ALA A 81 -3.30 -2.01 -4.99
N ASN A 82 -4.06 -0.98 -5.33
CA ASN A 82 -5.12 -1.14 -6.33
C ASN A 82 -4.52 -1.54 -7.71
N GLN A 83 -5.36 -2.05 -8.61
CA GLN A 83 -4.91 -2.54 -9.92
C GLN A 83 -4.25 -1.44 -10.78
N GLN A 84 -4.74 -0.19 -10.70
CA GLN A 84 -4.17 0.94 -11.44
C GLN A 84 -2.73 1.24 -11.01
N ILE A 85 -2.47 1.23 -9.70
CA ILE A 85 -1.13 1.44 -9.12
C ILE A 85 -0.22 0.27 -9.49
N GLN A 86 -0.73 -0.97 -9.45
CA GLN A 86 0.04 -2.14 -9.88
C GLN A 86 0.48 -2.01 -11.34
N SER A 87 -0.45 -1.73 -12.26
CA SER A 87 -0.12 -1.58 -13.69
C SER A 87 0.82 -0.39 -13.96
N THR A 88 0.64 0.71 -13.23
CA THR A 88 1.54 1.87 -13.32
C THR A 88 2.95 1.51 -12.86
N LEU A 89 3.08 0.84 -11.71
CA LEU A 89 4.38 0.39 -11.20
C LEU A 89 5.02 -0.64 -12.13
N GLU A 90 4.26 -1.60 -12.65
CA GLU A 90 4.79 -2.64 -13.54
C GLU A 90 5.31 -2.07 -14.86
N SER A 91 4.56 -1.16 -15.48
CA SER A 91 4.99 -0.50 -16.71
C SER A 91 6.23 0.37 -16.49
N GLN A 92 6.32 1.06 -15.35
CA GLN A 92 7.43 1.97 -15.04
C GLN A 92 8.71 1.25 -14.57
N LEU A 93 8.59 0.18 -13.78
CA LEU A 93 9.74 -0.52 -13.23
C LEU A 93 10.34 -1.54 -14.21
N TYR A 94 9.49 -2.23 -14.97
CA TYR A 94 9.91 -3.35 -15.80
C TYR A 94 9.80 -3.07 -17.30
N GLY A 95 9.40 -1.86 -17.71
CA GLY A 95 9.35 -1.44 -19.11
C GLY A 95 8.41 -2.28 -19.98
N LYS A 96 7.47 -3.03 -19.38
CA LYS A 96 6.49 -3.80 -20.14
C LYS A 96 5.50 -2.82 -20.77
N ASN A 97 5.41 -2.83 -22.09
CA ASN A 97 4.27 -2.31 -22.83
C ASN A 97 3.04 -3.19 -22.54
N LEU A 98 2.51 -3.09 -21.33
CA LEU A 98 1.22 -3.65 -21.00
C LEU A 98 0.17 -2.90 -21.84
N PRO A 99 -0.79 -3.61 -22.47
CA PRO A 99 -1.88 -2.94 -23.14
C PRO A 99 -2.51 -1.95 -22.16
N PRO A 100 -2.83 -0.72 -22.60
CA PRO A 100 -3.48 0.25 -21.73
C PRO A 100 -4.66 -0.46 -21.07
N VAL A 101 -4.65 -0.51 -19.74
CA VAL A 101 -5.79 -1.02 -18.99
C VAL A 101 -6.97 -0.21 -19.50
N LYS A 102 -7.93 -0.87 -20.16
CA LYS A 102 -9.14 -0.21 -20.61
C LYS A 102 -9.69 0.48 -19.38
N GLU A 103 -9.74 1.80 -19.42
CA GLU A 103 -10.58 2.56 -18.52
C GLU A 103 -12.00 2.07 -18.81
N GLU A 104 -12.45 1.03 -18.09
CA GLU A 104 -13.86 0.89 -17.76
C GLU A 104 -14.15 2.01 -16.76
N GLY A 105 -14.07 3.24 -17.27
CA GLY A 105 -14.32 4.47 -16.56
C GLY A 105 -15.79 4.49 -16.21
N ASN A 106 -16.10 4.05 -15.00
CA ASN A 106 -17.02 4.86 -14.24
C ASN A 106 -16.16 6.00 -13.66
N GLU A 107 -16.58 7.24 -13.85
CA GLU A 107 -15.83 8.48 -13.62
C GLU A 107 -15.45 8.75 -12.13
N ASP A 108 -15.46 7.72 -11.27
CA ASP A 108 -15.65 7.83 -9.82
C ASP A 108 -14.57 7.14 -8.96
N GLY A 109 -13.42 6.77 -9.55
CA GLY A 109 -12.27 6.19 -8.83
C GLY A 109 -12.31 4.67 -8.65
N ALA A 110 -11.55 4.15 -7.68
CA ALA A 110 -11.46 2.73 -7.35
C ALA A 110 -12.83 2.16 -6.92
N LYS A 111 -13.13 0.94 -7.39
CA LYS A 111 -14.32 0.18 -6.97
C LYS A 111 -14.22 -0.21 -5.49
N GLN A 112 -15.35 -0.20 -4.79
CA GLN A 112 -15.42 -0.68 -3.40
C GLN A 112 -15.03 -2.16 -3.34
N ARG A 113 -14.19 -2.52 -2.38
CA ARG A 113 -13.80 -3.92 -2.13
C ARG A 113 -14.90 -4.67 -1.40
N PRO A 114 -15.00 -6.01 -1.58
CA PRO A 114 -15.92 -6.84 -0.80
C PRO A 114 -15.80 -6.56 0.70
N LEU A 115 -16.91 -6.58 1.43
CA LEU A 115 -16.91 -6.31 2.88
C LEU A 115 -16.03 -7.30 3.65
N THR A 116 -15.94 -8.54 3.18
CA THR A 116 -15.09 -9.59 3.73
C THR A 116 -13.60 -9.42 3.44
N THR A 117 -13.19 -8.36 2.74
CA THR A 117 -11.77 -8.15 2.37
C THR A 117 -10.91 -7.79 3.57
N SER A 118 -11.46 -7.10 4.58
CA SER A 118 -10.73 -6.66 5.77
C SER A 118 -11.69 -6.13 6.83
N ASP A 119 -11.23 -6.03 8.07
CA ASP A 119 -11.95 -5.37 9.16
C ASP A 119 -11.79 -3.85 9.13
N CYS A 120 -12.64 -3.15 9.87
CA CYS A 120 -12.53 -1.71 10.05
C CYS A 120 -11.20 -1.34 10.72
N PRO A 121 -10.39 -0.43 10.14
CA PRO A 121 -9.03 -0.18 10.63
C PRO A 121 -8.98 0.72 11.87
N VAL A 122 -10.15 1.17 12.36
CA VAL A 122 -10.28 2.04 13.52
C VAL A 122 -10.79 1.25 14.73
N CYS A 123 -11.89 0.50 14.57
CA CYS A 123 -12.46 -0.31 15.65
C CYS A 123 -12.05 -1.80 15.62
N PHE A 124 -11.46 -2.28 14.53
CA PHE A 124 -11.07 -3.68 14.32
C PHE A 124 -12.25 -4.68 14.35
N GLU A 125 -13.43 -4.20 13.97
CA GLU A 125 -14.64 -5.03 13.83
C GLU A 125 -14.91 -5.33 12.34
N GLU A 126 -15.49 -6.51 12.10
CA GLU A 126 -15.89 -6.97 10.77
C GLU A 126 -16.99 -6.10 10.16
N PHE A 127 -17.04 -6.04 8.84
CA PHE A 127 -18.12 -5.38 8.11
C PHE A 127 -19.26 -6.35 7.82
N THR A 128 -20.48 -5.99 8.21
CA THR A 128 -21.68 -6.80 7.93
C THR A 128 -22.56 -6.16 6.85
N GLU A 129 -23.28 -6.98 6.08
CA GLU A 129 -24.19 -6.44 5.05
C GLU A 129 -25.44 -5.77 5.66
N ALA A 130 -25.77 -6.10 6.92
CA ALA A 130 -26.79 -5.39 7.69
C ALA A 130 -26.42 -3.91 7.92
N GLU A 131 -25.13 -3.60 8.01
CA GLU A 131 -24.60 -2.26 8.26
C GLU A 131 -24.13 -1.57 6.98
N ARG A 132 -24.50 -2.09 5.79
CA ARG A 132 -24.01 -1.57 4.50
C ARG A 132 -24.20 -0.06 4.33
N SER A 133 -25.29 0.49 4.85
CA SER A 133 -25.58 1.94 4.83
C SER A 133 -24.67 2.78 5.73
N LEU A 134 -24.01 2.15 6.70
CA LEU A 134 -23.08 2.73 7.66
C LEU A 134 -21.61 2.50 7.27
N ILE A 135 -21.35 1.97 6.08
CA ILE A 135 -20.00 1.69 5.58
C ILE A 135 -19.69 2.68 4.44
N VAL A 136 -18.60 3.43 4.59
CA VAL A 136 -18.04 4.25 3.52
C VAL A 136 -16.74 3.62 3.01
N PHE A 137 -16.27 4.01 1.83
CA PHE A 137 -15.04 3.47 1.27
C PHE A 137 -14.20 4.53 0.58
N CYS A 138 -12.89 4.28 0.54
CA CYS A 138 -11.96 5.18 -0.13
C CYS A 138 -12.05 5.04 -1.65
N LYS A 139 -12.27 6.15 -2.37
CA LYS A 139 -12.28 6.18 -3.84
C LYS A 139 -10.89 6.00 -4.48
N SER A 140 -9.82 5.99 -3.69
CA SER A 140 -8.47 5.73 -4.21
C SER A 140 -8.06 4.26 -4.06
N CYS A 141 -8.33 3.62 -2.91
CA CYS A 141 -7.90 2.22 -2.69
C CYS A 141 -9.03 1.19 -2.59
N GLY A 142 -10.29 1.63 -2.49
CA GLY A 142 -11.47 0.77 -2.40
C GLY A 142 -11.73 0.16 -1.02
N ASN A 143 -10.85 0.35 -0.03
CA ASN A 143 -11.01 -0.21 1.32
C ASN A 143 -12.17 0.45 2.08
N ASN A 144 -12.84 -0.37 2.89
CA ASN A 144 -14.04 -0.04 3.67
C ASN A 144 -13.67 0.58 5.03
N ILE A 145 -14.53 1.44 5.57
CA ILE A 145 -14.45 1.98 6.93
C ILE A 145 -15.86 2.31 7.43
N HIS A 146 -16.15 2.02 8.70
CA HIS A 146 -17.42 2.45 9.30
C HIS A 146 -17.53 3.97 9.28
N LYS A 147 -18.71 4.49 8.92
CA LYS A 147 -18.98 5.93 8.79
C LYS A 147 -18.62 6.67 10.08
N ALA A 148 -19.07 6.17 11.24
CA ALA A 148 -18.75 6.74 12.54
C ALA A 148 -17.23 6.75 12.83
N CYS A 149 -16.53 5.67 12.47
CA CYS A 149 -15.08 5.58 12.60
C CYS A 149 -14.35 6.59 11.69
N PHE A 150 -14.84 6.77 10.46
CA PHE A 150 -14.29 7.76 9.55
C PHE A 150 -14.55 9.19 10.02
N GLU A 151 -15.74 9.48 10.54
CA GLU A 151 -16.09 10.79 11.11
C GLU A 151 -15.16 11.14 12.28
N ALA A 152 -14.96 10.21 13.23
CA ALA A 152 -14.01 10.38 14.32
C ALA A 152 -12.57 10.59 13.81
N TRP A 153 -12.14 9.85 12.79
CA TRP A 153 -10.84 10.03 12.16
C TRP A 153 -10.70 11.41 11.50
N SER A 154 -11.70 11.84 10.75
CA SER A 154 -11.69 13.09 9.98
C SER A 154 -11.66 14.34 10.85
N THR A 155 -12.21 14.25 12.07
CA THR A 155 -12.31 15.35 13.03
C THR A 155 -11.13 15.44 14.00
N SER A 156 -10.18 14.49 13.97
CA SER A 156 -9.02 14.41 14.86
C SER A 156 -7.94 15.49 14.68
N GLY A 157 -8.27 16.66 14.11
CA GLY A 157 -7.37 17.82 14.05
C GLY A 157 -6.35 17.83 12.89
N ARG A 158 -6.60 17.08 11.81
CA ARG A 158 -5.73 17.11 10.62
C ARG A 158 -6.07 18.28 9.68
N SER A 159 -5.05 18.92 9.12
CA SER A 159 -5.20 19.99 8.12
C SER A 159 -5.80 19.50 6.80
N LYS A 160 -5.66 18.21 6.49
CA LYS A 160 -6.26 17.53 5.34
C LYS A 160 -6.82 16.17 5.77
N ILE A 161 -8.01 15.85 5.29
CA ILE A 161 -8.64 14.55 5.54
C ILE A 161 -8.08 13.55 4.53
N THR A 162 -7.48 12.48 5.04
CA THR A 162 -6.85 11.43 4.22
C THR A 162 -7.39 10.05 4.60
N CYS A 163 -7.38 9.11 3.66
CA CYS A 163 -7.68 7.72 3.92
C CYS A 163 -6.75 7.12 4.98
N VAL A 164 -7.29 6.40 5.96
CA VAL A 164 -6.53 5.66 6.99
C VAL A 164 -5.64 4.56 6.42
N TYR A 165 -6.03 3.93 5.30
CA TYR A 165 -5.26 2.88 4.65
C TYR A 165 -4.15 3.43 3.76
N CYS A 166 -4.52 4.25 2.77
CA CYS A 166 -3.60 4.66 1.71
C CYS A 166 -3.12 6.10 1.81
N ARG A 167 -3.60 6.89 2.78
CA ARG A 167 -3.25 8.30 2.99
C ARG A 167 -3.53 9.25 1.82
N ALA A 168 -4.16 8.78 0.74
CA ALA A 168 -4.67 9.64 -0.30
C ALA A 168 -5.70 10.63 0.26
N GLU A 169 -5.79 11.82 -0.34
CA GLU A 169 -6.81 12.82 -0.01
C GLU A 169 -8.21 12.19 -0.11
N TRP A 170 -9.04 12.41 0.90
CA TRP A 170 -10.39 11.87 0.91
C TRP A 170 -11.32 12.73 0.05
N HIS A 171 -11.94 12.13 -0.96
CA HIS A 171 -12.88 12.81 -1.84
C HIS A 171 -14.32 12.42 -1.48
N ASP A 172 -15.05 13.35 -0.87
CA ASP A 172 -16.51 13.28 -0.85
C ASP A 172 -17.03 13.61 -2.26
N SER A 173 -18.05 12.89 -2.72
CA SER A 173 -18.59 12.87 -4.09
C SER A 173 -19.17 14.20 -4.62
N LYS A 174 -18.67 15.36 -4.20
CA LYS A 174 -19.20 16.69 -4.56
C LYS A 174 -18.17 17.72 -5.03
N LYS A 175 -16.90 17.36 -5.26
CA LYS A 175 -15.96 18.28 -5.93
C LYS A 175 -15.25 17.60 -7.10
N LYS A 176 -15.70 17.97 -8.30
CA LYS A 176 -15.03 17.67 -9.57
C LYS A 176 -13.65 18.34 -9.58
N LYS A 177 -12.57 17.57 -9.46
CA LYS A 177 -11.27 18.01 -9.97
C LYS A 177 -11.25 17.69 -11.46
N LYS A 178 -10.89 18.68 -12.30
CA LYS A 178 -10.50 18.41 -13.68
C LYS A 178 -9.22 17.57 -13.60
N ASN A 179 -9.26 16.33 -14.09
CA ASN A 179 -8.06 15.55 -14.30
C ASN A 179 -7.26 16.25 -15.42
N ASN A 180 -6.23 17.00 -15.05
CA ASN A 180 -5.17 17.32 -16.00
C ASN A 180 -4.33 16.04 -16.14
N THR A 181 -4.72 15.18 -17.08
CA THR A 181 -3.86 14.14 -17.64
C THR A 181 -2.82 14.81 -18.53
N SER A 182 -1.96 15.63 -17.92
CA SER A 182 -0.68 15.96 -18.53
C SER A 182 0.16 14.69 -18.48
N LYS A 183 0.65 14.26 -19.66
CA LYS A 183 1.67 13.21 -19.79
C LYS A 183 2.77 13.50 -18.76
N ILE A 184 2.86 12.67 -17.74
CA ILE A 184 3.89 12.78 -16.71
C ILE A 184 5.19 12.36 -17.38
N ASP A 185 6.12 13.30 -17.45
CA ASP A 185 7.49 13.05 -17.87
C ASP A 185 8.13 12.06 -16.89
N THR A 186 8.33 10.82 -17.36
CA THR A 186 8.80 9.69 -16.56
C THR A 186 10.32 9.64 -16.44
N SER A 187 11.05 10.60 -17.01
CA SER A 187 12.51 10.67 -16.94
C SER A 187 13.07 10.99 -15.55
N HIS A 188 12.23 11.45 -14.61
CA HIS A 188 12.61 11.92 -13.27
C HIS A 188 12.10 11.09 -12.09
N LEU A 189 11.64 9.84 -12.32
CA LEU A 189 11.06 9.03 -11.23
C LEU A 189 12.06 8.67 -10.12
N ARG A 190 13.37 8.89 -10.30
CA ARG A 190 14.35 8.75 -9.22
C ARG A 190 14.52 10.05 -8.46
N ASN A 191 14.29 10.00 -7.16
CA ASN A 191 14.55 11.13 -6.27
C ASN A 191 16.06 11.36 -6.07
N GLN A 192 16.44 12.42 -5.34
CA GLN A 192 17.84 12.75 -5.04
C GLN A 192 18.59 11.64 -4.27
N GLU A 193 17.86 10.78 -3.57
CA GLU A 193 18.42 9.62 -2.84
C GLU A 193 18.58 8.38 -3.74
N GLY A 194 18.17 8.47 -5.01
CA GLY A 194 18.25 7.39 -5.99
C GLY A 194 17.08 6.40 -5.97
N TYR A 195 16.06 6.60 -5.12
CA TYR A 195 14.87 5.75 -5.08
C TYR A 195 13.87 6.11 -6.16
N VAL A 196 13.23 5.10 -6.76
CA VAL A 196 12.03 5.33 -7.57
C VAL A 196 10.93 5.85 -6.64
N ASN A 197 10.29 6.97 -6.99
CA ASN A 197 9.21 7.60 -6.25
C ASN A 197 7.99 7.75 -7.15
N VAL A 198 6.84 7.26 -6.66
CA VAL A 198 5.55 7.30 -7.37
C VAL A 198 4.50 8.10 -6.60
N GLY A 199 4.90 8.93 -5.64
CA GLY A 199 4.00 9.66 -4.75
C GLY A 199 2.97 10.50 -5.51
N SER A 200 3.44 11.26 -6.50
CA SER A 200 2.60 12.06 -7.40
C SER A 200 1.56 11.23 -8.17
N LEU A 201 1.91 10.01 -8.58
CA LEU A 201 1.02 9.11 -9.32
C LEU A 201 -0.12 8.55 -8.46
N VAL A 202 0.14 8.38 -7.16
CA VAL A 202 -0.79 7.75 -6.22
C VAL A 202 -1.45 8.75 -5.27
N GLY A 203 -1.24 10.06 -5.49
CA GLY A 203 -1.78 11.13 -4.64
C GLY A 203 -1.21 11.12 -3.23
N MET A 204 0.03 10.66 -3.06
CA MET A 204 0.77 10.68 -1.79
C MET A 204 1.73 11.88 -1.74
N PRO A 205 1.94 12.49 -0.57
CA PRO A 205 2.94 13.53 -0.40
C PRO A 205 4.35 12.95 -0.54
N GLU A 206 5.24 13.68 -1.22
CA GLU A 206 6.64 13.27 -1.39
C GLU A 206 7.50 13.55 -0.13
N VAL A 207 6.98 14.36 0.79
CA VAL A 207 7.65 14.72 2.05
C VAL A 207 6.81 14.23 3.22
N ARG A 208 7.47 13.65 4.22
CA ARG A 208 6.80 13.25 5.47
C ARG A 208 6.47 14.48 6.28
N ASP A 209 5.21 14.60 6.69
CA ASP A 209 4.82 15.56 7.71
C ASP A 209 5.41 15.16 9.07
N VAL A 210 6.24 16.04 9.61
CA VAL A 210 6.88 15.93 10.93
C VAL A 210 6.46 17.06 11.86
N SER A 211 5.49 17.90 11.47
CA SER A 211 5.11 19.08 12.26
C SER A 211 4.48 18.73 13.62
N SER A 212 3.97 17.50 13.76
CA SER A 212 3.42 16.98 15.01
C SER A 212 4.44 16.23 15.87
N TYR A 213 5.67 16.03 15.37
CA TYR A 213 6.73 15.41 16.16
C TYR A 213 7.24 16.51 17.07
N GLY A 214 6.73 16.55 18.32
CA GLY A 214 7.17 17.52 19.31
C GLY A 214 8.69 17.45 19.43
N LEU A 215 9.37 18.51 19.00
CA LEU A 215 10.78 18.74 19.25
C LEU A 215 10.97 19.28 20.67
#